data_AF-A0A238DUF3-F1
#
_entry.id   AF-A0A238DUF3-F1
#
_cell.length_a   1.000
_cell.length_b   1.000
_cell.length_c   1.000
_cell.angle_alpha   90.00
_cell.angle_beta   90.00
_cell.angle_gamma   90.00
#
_symmetry.space_group_name_H-M   'P 1'
#
loop_
_entity.id
_entity.type
_entity.pdbx_description
1 polymer ?
#
loop_
_entity_poly.entity_id
_entity_poly.type
_entity_poly.pdbx_seq_one_letter_code
_entity_poly.pdbx_strand_id
1 'polypeptide(L)'
;MVSLPCPTPENCSYGEAFGCKPYGRLNVRIDGQDDDLGSFIFRTTGYNSIRTLAARLKYYQALVGEALPCLPLGLKLRAKSTTQSHRTAVYFVDLVVREGLTLDAALQTARQEAEQRKAGGWDQAALDEAAADGLALGAFEDSEEEGDAVVEEFFQATNTAGNSSTTPGGVTPVTPVTQENDRGSSLAEKLKAKAERVVTS
;
A
#
# COMPACT_ATOMS: atom_id res chain seq x y z
N MET A 1 -8.72 20.24 -11.10
CA MET A 1 -8.51 18.88 -11.63
C MET A 1 -9.87 18.30 -11.96
N VAL A 2 -10.04 17.68 -13.14
CA VAL A 2 -11.31 17.06 -13.53
C VAL A 2 -11.25 15.59 -13.15
N SER A 3 -12.17 15.13 -12.30
CA SER A 3 -12.33 13.71 -12.01
C SER A 3 -13.01 13.05 -13.22
N LEU A 4 -12.36 12.02 -13.78
CA LEU A 4 -12.89 11.25 -14.91
C LEU A 4 -13.39 9.89 -14.40
N PRO A 5 -14.50 9.36 -14.94
CA PRO A 5 -14.97 8.04 -14.58
C PRO A 5 -13.97 6.98 -15.03
N CYS A 6 -13.35 6.27 -14.08
CA CYS A 6 -12.47 5.12 -14.33
C CYS A 6 -13.17 3.83 -13.90
N PRO A 7 -13.79 3.06 -14.81
CA PRO A 7 -14.62 1.91 -14.46
C PRO A 7 -13.83 0.78 -13.78
N THR A 8 -12.61 0.50 -14.25
CA THR A 8 -11.50 -0.25 -13.61
C THR A 8 -10.28 -0.17 -14.54
N PRO A 9 -9.05 -0.44 -14.08
CA PRO A 9 -7.87 -0.50 -14.96
C PRO A 9 -8.03 -1.44 -16.15
N GLU A 10 -8.71 -2.56 -15.95
CA GLU A 10 -8.96 -3.61 -16.95
C GLU A 10 -10.19 -3.36 -17.85
N ASN A 11 -11.02 -2.36 -17.52
CA ASN A 11 -12.20 -1.98 -18.34
C ASN A 11 -12.09 -0.55 -18.90
N CYS A 12 -10.88 0.02 -18.95
CA CYS A 12 -10.64 1.37 -19.45
C CYS A 12 -9.60 1.32 -20.58
N SER A 13 -9.89 1.95 -21.72
CA SER A 13 -8.98 1.98 -22.89
C SER A 13 -7.60 2.56 -22.56
N TYR A 14 -7.54 3.51 -21.61
CA TYR A 14 -6.28 4.04 -21.10
C TYR A 14 -5.50 2.99 -20.29
N GLY A 15 -6.19 2.21 -19.45
CA GLY A 15 -5.57 1.14 -18.68
C GLY A 15 -5.07 0.00 -19.55
N GLU A 16 -5.82 -0.36 -20.60
CA GLU A 16 -5.40 -1.35 -21.60
C GLU A 16 -4.17 -0.88 -22.40
N ALA A 17 -4.13 0.39 -22.82
CA ALA A 17 -3.06 0.93 -23.66
C ALA A 17 -1.78 1.26 -22.88
N PHE A 18 -1.90 1.73 -21.62
CA PHE A 18 -0.78 2.28 -20.86
C PHE A 18 -0.49 1.54 -19.54
N GLY A 19 -1.24 0.49 -19.20
CA GLY A 19 -0.95 -0.35 -18.04
C GLY A 19 -1.25 0.33 -16.70
N CYS A 20 -2.48 0.80 -16.51
CA CYS A 20 -2.91 1.34 -15.22
C CYS A 20 -2.86 0.24 -14.15
N LYS A 21 -2.22 0.51 -13.01
CA LYS A 21 -2.27 -0.37 -11.84
C LYS A 21 -3.20 0.20 -10.78
N PRO A 22 -4.01 -0.63 -10.11
CA PRO A 22 -4.79 -0.17 -8.97
C PRO A 22 -3.84 0.23 -7.85
N TYR A 23 -4.19 1.29 -7.13
CA TYR A 23 -3.48 1.74 -5.93
C TYR A 23 -4.49 1.87 -4.80
N GLY A 24 -4.22 1.22 -3.68
CA GLY A 24 -5.04 1.22 -2.49
C GLY A 24 -4.30 1.86 -1.32
N ARG A 25 -5.00 2.75 -0.63
CA ARG A 25 -4.57 3.36 0.63
C ARG A 25 -5.60 3.02 1.70
N LEU A 26 -5.16 2.41 2.80
CA LEU A 26 -5.98 2.10 3.95
C LEU A 26 -5.40 2.78 5.19
N ASN A 27 -6.14 3.74 5.72
CA ASN A 27 -5.81 4.43 6.96
C ASN A 27 -6.47 3.70 8.13
N VAL A 28 -5.68 3.31 9.14
CA VAL A 28 -6.16 2.63 10.34
C VAL A 28 -5.47 3.19 11.57
N ARG A 29 -6.15 3.18 12.71
CA ARG A 29 -5.51 3.44 14.00
C ARG A 29 -4.95 2.14 14.56
N ILE A 30 -3.71 2.16 15.05
CA ILE A 30 -3.06 1.00 15.68
C ILE A 30 -3.06 1.21 17.18
N ASP A 31 -3.57 0.24 17.93
CA ASP A 31 -3.58 0.27 19.38
C ASP A 31 -2.14 0.34 19.93
N GLY A 32 -1.93 1.20 20.94
CA GLY A 32 -0.65 1.33 21.63
C GLY A 32 0.37 2.25 20.94
N GLN A 33 -0.05 3.00 19.91
CA GLN A 33 0.72 4.16 19.44
C GLN A 33 0.47 5.39 20.33
N ASP A 34 1.43 6.31 20.37
CA ASP A 34 1.45 7.45 21.31
C ASP A 34 0.43 8.57 21.01
N ASP A 35 -0.24 8.54 19.85
CA ASP A 35 -1.18 9.58 19.39
C ASP A 35 -2.59 9.02 19.15
N ASP A 36 -3.59 9.60 19.82
CA ASP A 36 -5.00 9.19 19.76
C ASP A 36 -5.64 9.42 18.38
N LEU A 37 -5.13 10.39 17.62
CA LEU A 37 -5.55 10.69 16.24
C LEU A 37 -4.52 10.23 15.20
N GLY A 38 -3.45 9.56 15.65
CA GLY A 38 -2.45 8.98 14.77
C GLY A 38 -3.06 7.91 13.86
N SER A 39 -2.66 7.93 12.59
CA SER A 39 -3.08 6.92 11.62
C SER A 39 -1.87 6.24 10.97
N PHE A 40 -1.93 4.92 10.90
CA PHE A 40 -1.06 4.12 10.07
C PHE A 40 -1.65 3.97 8.68
N ILE A 41 -0.83 4.21 7.66
CA ILE A 41 -1.21 4.15 6.25
C ILE A 41 -0.67 2.86 5.63
N PHE A 42 -1.57 1.92 5.31
CA PHE A 42 -1.23 0.75 4.49
C PHE A 42 -1.43 1.08 3.00
N ARG A 43 -0.32 1.19 2.26
CA ARG A 43 -0.29 1.42 0.81
C ARG A 43 -0.02 0.12 0.06
N THR A 44 -0.76 -0.15 -1.01
CA THR A 44 -0.55 -1.35 -1.83
C THR A 44 -1.06 -1.16 -3.25
N THR A 45 -0.38 -1.75 -4.22
CA THR A 45 -0.86 -1.95 -5.60
C THR A 45 -1.47 -3.34 -5.80
N GLY A 46 -1.42 -4.19 -4.77
CA GLY A 46 -1.74 -5.60 -4.84
C GLY A 46 -3.25 -5.83 -4.95
N TYR A 47 -3.70 -6.24 -6.14
CA TYR A 47 -5.12 -6.50 -6.43
C TYR A 47 -5.83 -7.37 -5.38
N ASN A 48 -5.16 -8.45 -4.92
CA ASN A 48 -5.74 -9.34 -3.90
C ASN A 48 -5.95 -8.63 -2.56
N SER A 49 -5.00 -7.79 -2.12
CA SER A 49 -5.13 -6.99 -0.89
C SER A 49 -6.24 -5.97 -1.02
N ILE A 50 -6.23 -5.17 -2.10
CA ILE A 50 -7.23 -4.10 -2.33
C ILE A 50 -8.64 -4.68 -2.33
N ARG A 51 -8.88 -5.73 -3.13
CA ARG A 51 -10.20 -6.35 -3.24
C ARG A 51 -10.66 -6.97 -1.91
N THR A 52 -9.75 -7.65 -1.22
CA THR A 52 -10.08 -8.32 0.04
C THR A 52 -10.41 -7.30 1.13
N LEU A 53 -9.56 -6.30 1.33
CA LEU A 53 -9.76 -5.24 2.32
C LEU A 53 -11.08 -4.49 2.08
N ALA A 54 -11.32 -4.05 0.84
CA ALA A 54 -12.55 -3.34 0.48
C ALA A 54 -13.81 -4.19 0.72
N ALA A 55 -13.78 -5.47 0.36
CA ALA A 55 -14.90 -6.38 0.59
C ALA A 55 -15.14 -6.62 2.08
N ARG A 56 -14.08 -6.88 2.86
CA ARG A 56 -14.17 -7.10 4.31
C ARG A 56 -14.73 -5.89 5.05
N LEU A 57 -14.24 -4.69 4.73
CA LEU A 57 -14.76 -3.45 5.32
C LEU A 57 -16.25 -3.28 5.02
N LYS A 58 -16.70 -3.52 3.79
CA LYS A 58 -18.13 -3.47 3.43
C LYS A 58 -18.96 -4.49 4.20
N TYR A 59 -18.44 -5.72 4.38
CA TYR A 59 -19.14 -6.74 5.15
C TYR A 59 -19.24 -6.37 6.63
N TYR A 60 -18.15 -5.88 7.23
CA TYR A 60 -18.18 -5.43 8.61
C TYR A 60 -19.11 -4.23 8.81
N GLN A 61 -19.06 -3.23 7.91
CA GLN A 61 -20.01 -2.12 7.90
C GLN A 61 -21.45 -2.60 7.85
N ALA A 62 -21.77 -3.58 7.00
CA ALA A 62 -23.12 -4.14 6.90
C ALA A 62 -23.58 -4.87 8.17
N LEU A 63 -22.65 -5.42 8.97
CA LEU A 63 -22.96 -6.14 10.21
C LEU A 63 -23.08 -5.22 11.43
N VAL A 64 -22.23 -4.20 11.52
CA VAL A 64 -22.06 -3.38 12.73
C VAL A 64 -22.53 -1.93 12.56
N GLY A 65 -22.69 -1.46 11.32
CA GLY A 65 -23.15 -0.10 11.02
C GLY A 65 -22.16 0.97 11.47
N GLU A 66 -22.69 2.05 12.04
CA GLU A 66 -21.93 3.22 12.51
C GLU A 66 -20.93 2.90 13.63
N ALA A 67 -21.04 1.73 14.26
CA ALA A 67 -20.09 1.26 15.27
C ALA A 67 -18.81 0.63 14.68
N LEU A 68 -18.62 0.64 13.35
CA LEU A 68 -17.44 0.07 12.69
C LEU A 68 -16.10 0.62 13.22
N PRO A 69 -15.96 1.93 13.54
CA PRO A 69 -14.72 2.47 14.12
C PRO A 69 -14.38 1.93 15.52
N CYS A 70 -15.31 1.21 16.16
CA CYS A 70 -15.12 0.54 17.45
C CYS A 70 -14.91 -0.97 17.30
N LEU A 71 -14.93 -1.51 16.08
CA LEU A 71 -14.78 -2.94 15.86
C LEU A 71 -13.31 -3.36 16.05
N PRO A 72 -12.99 -4.29 16.96
CA PRO A 72 -11.61 -4.73 17.19
C PRO A 72 -11.13 -5.62 16.05
N LEU A 73 -10.56 -4.99 15.03
CA LEU A 73 -10.02 -5.63 13.84
C LEU A 73 -8.49 -5.81 13.93
N GLY A 74 -7.96 -6.68 13.08
CA GLY A 74 -6.54 -6.92 12.90
C GLY A 74 -6.21 -7.16 11.43
N LEU A 75 -5.04 -6.67 11.00
CA LEU A 75 -4.48 -6.93 9.70
C LEU A 75 -3.74 -8.28 9.72
N LYS A 76 -4.12 -9.19 8.81
CA LYS A 76 -3.53 -10.52 8.73
C LYS A 76 -2.90 -10.75 7.36
N LEU A 77 -1.59 -10.99 7.35
CA LEU A 77 -0.89 -11.39 6.14
C LEU A 77 -1.23 -12.85 5.80
N ARG A 78 -1.72 -13.09 4.58
CA ARG A 78 -2.09 -14.41 4.07
C ARG A 78 -1.30 -14.74 2.82
N ALA A 79 -0.94 -16.01 2.66
CA ALA A 79 -0.36 -16.51 1.43
C ALA A 79 -1.46 -17.12 0.54
N LYS A 80 -1.44 -16.77 -0.75
CA LYS A 80 -2.19 -17.45 -1.80
C LYS A 80 -1.20 -18.12 -2.73
N SER A 81 -1.36 -19.42 -2.94
CA SER A 81 -0.68 -20.13 -4.04
C SER A 81 -1.54 -19.97 -5.29
N THR A 82 -1.00 -19.36 -6.33
CA THR A 82 -1.66 -19.26 -7.63
C THR A 82 -0.87 -20.07 -8.65
N THR A 83 -1.55 -20.81 -9.51
CA THR A 83 -0.94 -21.54 -10.62
C THR A 83 -0.16 -20.62 -11.59
N GLN A 84 -0.51 -19.33 -11.64
CA GLN A 84 0.11 -18.30 -12.48
C GLN A 84 1.42 -17.72 -11.91
N SER A 85 1.80 -18.02 -10.66
CA SER A 85 3.01 -17.47 -10.01
C SER A 85 4.21 -18.42 -10.03
N HIS A 86 4.23 -19.42 -10.92
CA HIS A 86 5.34 -20.39 -11.01
C HIS A 86 5.72 -21.05 -9.65
N ARG A 87 4.74 -21.26 -8.76
CA ARG A 87 4.92 -21.81 -7.39
C ARG A 87 5.61 -20.88 -6.38
N THR A 88 5.77 -19.60 -6.66
CA THR A 88 6.15 -18.61 -5.62
C THR A 88 4.90 -18.13 -4.89
N ALA A 89 4.94 -18.12 -3.55
CA ALA A 89 3.82 -17.70 -2.72
C ALA A 89 3.55 -16.20 -2.89
N VAL A 90 2.30 -15.84 -3.19
CA VAL A 90 1.86 -14.44 -3.27
C VAL A 90 1.21 -14.08 -1.94
N TYR A 91 1.72 -13.06 -1.26
CA TYR A 91 1.15 -12.59 -0.01
C TYR A 91 0.14 -11.46 -0.25
N PHE A 92 -0.94 -11.45 0.53
CA PHE A 92 -1.93 -10.38 0.54
C PHE A 92 -2.40 -10.09 1.97
N VAL A 93 -2.90 -8.90 2.21
CA VAL A 93 -3.41 -8.50 3.52
C VAL A 93 -4.93 -8.71 3.56
N ASP A 94 -5.41 -9.37 4.61
CA ASP A 94 -6.82 -9.56 4.93
C ASP A 94 -7.16 -8.79 6.22
N LEU A 95 -8.43 -8.46 6.38
CA LEU A 95 -8.97 -7.81 7.58
C LEU A 95 -9.83 -8.82 8.32
N VAL A 96 -9.49 -9.07 9.59
CA VAL A 96 -10.17 -10.06 10.43
C VAL A 96 -10.50 -9.46 11.79
N VAL A 97 -11.43 -10.08 12.52
CA VAL A 97 -11.61 -9.81 13.95
C VAL A 97 -10.34 -10.21 14.69
N ARG A 98 -9.98 -9.44 15.73
CA ARG A 98 -8.81 -9.69 16.57
C ARG A 98 -8.74 -11.12 17.07
N GLU A 99 -7.52 -11.65 17.15
CA GLU A 99 -7.30 -13.02 17.61
C GLU A 99 -7.84 -13.21 19.04
N GLY A 100 -8.46 -14.37 19.29
CA GLY A 100 -9.11 -14.68 20.56
C GLY A 100 -10.55 -14.21 20.70
N LEU A 101 -11.09 -13.41 19.77
CA LEU A 101 -12.49 -13.00 19.77
C LEU A 101 -13.32 -13.77 18.73
N THR A 102 -14.54 -14.12 19.11
CA THR A 102 -15.56 -14.54 18.13
C THR A 102 -16.12 -13.30 17.43
N LEU A 103 -16.70 -13.50 16.24
CA LEU A 103 -17.35 -12.41 15.50
C LEU A 103 -18.47 -11.78 16.35
N ASP A 104 -19.32 -12.60 16.97
CA ASP A 104 -20.43 -12.10 17.79
C ASP A 104 -19.95 -11.28 18.99
N ALA A 105 -18.89 -11.75 19.68
CA ALA A 105 -18.30 -11.00 20.79
C ALA A 105 -17.74 -9.65 20.32
N ALA A 106 -17.02 -9.62 19.20
CA ALA A 106 -16.48 -8.38 18.64
C ALA A 106 -17.58 -7.39 18.23
N LEU A 107 -18.67 -7.88 17.63
CA LEU A 107 -19.82 -7.04 17.27
C LEU A 107 -20.51 -6.46 18.51
N GLN A 108 -20.63 -7.24 19.59
CA GLN A 108 -21.19 -6.75 20.85
C GLN A 108 -20.29 -5.69 21.49
N THR A 109 -18.98 -5.93 21.59
CA THR A 109 -18.00 -4.97 22.09
C THR A 109 -18.05 -3.66 21.30
N ALA A 110 -18.05 -3.73 19.98
CA ALA A 110 -18.08 -2.54 19.12
C ALA A 110 -19.31 -1.67 19.38
N ARG A 111 -20.50 -2.28 19.54
CA ARG A 111 -21.74 -1.55 19.82
C ARG A 111 -21.71 -0.89 21.20
N GLN A 112 -21.23 -1.60 22.22
CA GLN A 112 -21.09 -1.07 23.57
C GLN A 112 -20.11 0.11 23.62
N GLU A 113 -18.96 -0.01 22.97
CA GLU A 113 -17.98 1.08 22.88
C GLU A 113 -18.53 2.29 22.12
N ALA A 114 -19.25 2.06 21.02
CA ALA A 114 -19.86 3.14 20.25
C ALA A 114 -20.91 3.91 21.09
N GLU A 115 -21.72 3.20 21.87
CA GLU A 115 -22.67 3.82 22.81
C GLU A 115 -21.96 4.64 23.89
N GLN A 116 -20.87 4.12 24.45
CA GLN A 116 -20.07 4.84 25.46
C GLN A 116 -19.41 6.09 24.88
N ARG A 117 -18.80 6.00 23.69
CA ARG A 117 -18.21 7.15 22.99
C ARG A 117 -19.27 8.22 22.71
N LYS A 118 -20.44 7.82 22.21
CA LYS A 118 -21.57 8.72 21.95
C LYS A 118 -22.06 9.40 23.24
N ALA A 119 -22.18 8.66 24.34
CA ALA A 119 -22.55 9.23 25.64
C ALA A 119 -21.49 10.21 26.17
N GLY A 120 -20.22 10.00 25.84
CA GLY A 120 -19.11 10.91 26.14
C GLY A 120 -19.00 12.14 25.23
N GLY A 121 -19.90 12.32 24.27
CA GLY A 121 -19.89 13.45 23.34
C GLY A 121 -18.99 13.26 22.12
N TRP A 122 -18.56 12.04 21.82
CA TRP A 122 -17.79 11.74 20.61
C TRP A 122 -18.68 11.86 19.36
N ASP A 123 -18.30 12.77 18.46
CA ASP A 123 -18.97 12.93 17.16
C ASP A 123 -18.18 12.18 16.08
N GLN A 124 -18.56 10.91 15.86
CA GLN A 124 -17.92 10.08 14.84
C GLN A 124 -18.23 10.56 13.42
N ALA A 125 -19.42 11.10 13.18
CA ALA A 125 -19.82 11.54 11.85
C ALA A 125 -19.02 12.78 11.42
N ALA A 126 -18.82 13.74 12.32
CA ALA A 126 -17.97 14.90 12.07
C ALA A 126 -16.50 14.50 11.84
N LEU A 127 -16.00 13.50 12.57
CA LEU A 127 -14.66 12.96 12.37
C LEU A 127 -14.52 12.30 10.98
N ASP A 128 -15.51 11.50 10.58
CA ASP A 128 -15.53 10.84 9.28
C ASP A 128 -15.60 11.85 8.12
N GLU A 129 -16.36 12.93 8.26
CA GLU A 129 -16.43 14.04 7.29
C GLU A 129 -15.08 14.75 7.17
N ALA A 130 -14.47 15.13 8.30
CA ALA A 130 -13.15 15.77 8.30
C ALA A 130 -12.06 14.86 7.70
N ALA A 131 -12.13 13.55 7.95
CA ALA A 131 -11.22 12.57 7.36
C ALA A 131 -11.43 12.42 5.84
N ALA A 132 -12.69 12.43 5.37
CA ALA A 132 -13.01 12.38 3.94
C ALA A 132 -12.47 13.63 3.20
N ASP A 133 -12.64 14.81 3.79
CA ASP A 133 -12.10 16.07 3.26
C ASP A 133 -10.57 16.04 3.23
N GLY A 134 -9.93 15.59 4.31
CA GLY A 134 -8.46 15.41 4.37
C GLY A 134 -7.95 14.44 3.29
N LEU A 135 -8.66 13.32 3.07
CA LEU A 135 -8.32 12.34 2.04
C LEU A 135 -8.40 12.95 0.63
N ALA A 136 -9.41 13.79 0.37
CA ALA A 136 -9.61 14.47 -0.91
C ALA A 136 -8.53 15.53 -1.19
N LEU A 137 -7.96 16.11 -0.13
CA LEU A 137 -6.85 17.07 -0.18
C LEU A 137 -5.47 16.41 -0.30
N GLY A 138 -5.40 15.11 -0.63
CA GLY A 138 -4.27 14.17 -0.53
C GLY A 138 -2.88 14.53 -1.07
N ALA A 139 -2.61 15.78 -1.44
CA ALA A 139 -1.28 16.31 -1.74
C ALA A 139 -0.34 16.40 -0.52
N PHE A 140 -0.83 16.23 0.70
CA PHE A 140 -0.01 16.37 1.91
C PHE A 140 0.63 15.06 2.39
N GLU A 141 0.06 13.89 2.06
CA GLU A 141 0.51 12.60 2.58
C GLU A 141 1.45 11.84 1.63
N ASP A 142 1.52 12.24 0.36
CA ASP A 142 2.47 11.67 -0.60
C ASP A 142 3.76 12.46 -0.54
N SER A 143 4.61 12.17 0.46
CA SER A 143 5.98 12.70 0.47
C SER A 143 6.72 12.24 -0.80
N GLU A 144 7.56 13.10 -1.38
CA GLU A 144 8.27 12.80 -2.65
C GLU A 144 9.07 11.48 -2.58
N GLU A 145 9.59 11.11 -1.40
CA GLU A 145 10.27 9.82 -1.17
C GLU A 145 9.34 8.58 -1.20
N GLU A 146 8.08 8.71 -0.81
CA GLU A 146 7.10 7.61 -0.86
C GLU A 146 6.45 7.48 -2.25
N GLY A 147 6.39 8.57 -3.01
CA GLY A 147 6.02 8.57 -4.43
C GLY A 147 7.01 7.78 -5.28
N ASP A 148 8.31 7.92 -5.02
CA ASP A 148 9.37 7.23 -5.78
C ASP A 148 9.30 5.69 -5.64
N ALA A 149 8.97 5.17 -4.46
CA ALA A 149 8.77 3.73 -4.25
C ALA A 149 7.57 3.18 -5.04
N VAL A 150 6.53 4.01 -5.25
CA VAL A 150 5.39 3.67 -6.11
C VAL A 150 5.80 3.75 -7.58
N VAL A 151 6.57 4.76 -7.99
CA VAL A 151 7.05 4.91 -9.37
C VAL A 151 7.93 3.73 -9.79
N GLU A 152 8.87 3.29 -8.94
CA GLU A 152 9.71 2.11 -9.18
C GLU A 152 8.87 0.83 -9.38
N GLU A 153 7.72 0.70 -8.71
CA GLU A 153 6.84 -0.45 -8.88
C GLU A 153 6.03 -0.40 -10.18
N PHE A 154 5.73 0.79 -10.68
CA PHE A 154 5.04 1.01 -11.97
C PHE A 154 5.98 0.83 -13.16
N PHE A 155 7.25 1.18 -13.02
CA PHE A 155 8.29 0.97 -14.02
C PHE A 155 9.20 -0.19 -13.63
N GLN A 156 8.72 -1.42 -13.74
CA GLN A 156 9.63 -2.56 -13.76
C GLN A 156 10.59 -2.37 -14.93
N ALA A 157 11.88 -2.18 -14.65
CA ALA A 157 12.91 -2.12 -15.67
C ALA A 157 12.76 -3.35 -16.57
N THR A 158 12.34 -3.12 -17.81
CA THR A 158 12.30 -4.14 -18.84
C THR A 158 13.73 -4.62 -19.07
N ASN A 159 14.15 -5.65 -18.33
CA ASN A 159 15.27 -6.49 -18.73
C ASN A 159 14.81 -7.34 -19.92
N THR A 160 14.58 -6.68 -21.04
CA THR A 160 14.50 -7.34 -22.33
C THR A 160 15.94 -7.70 -22.70
N ALA A 161 16.36 -8.88 -22.27
CA ALA A 161 17.45 -9.58 -22.92
C ALA A 161 16.98 -9.90 -24.35
N GLY A 162 17.30 -8.99 -25.27
CA GLY A 162 16.99 -9.11 -26.68
C GLY A 162 18.07 -8.43 -27.49
N ASN A 163 19.08 -9.21 -27.87
CA ASN A 163 20.01 -8.85 -28.93
C ASN A 163 19.22 -8.40 -30.16
N SER A 164 19.35 -7.13 -30.56
CA SER A 164 19.20 -6.68 -31.94
C SER A 164 19.73 -5.25 -32.05
N SER A 165 20.92 -5.12 -32.64
CA SER A 165 21.43 -3.90 -33.26
C SER A 165 20.42 -3.35 -34.27
N THR A 166 20.11 -2.04 -34.22
CA THR A 166 20.05 -1.10 -35.37
C THR A 166 19.70 0.33 -34.86
N THR A 167 20.52 1.32 -35.22
CA THR A 167 20.37 2.78 -35.01
C THR A 167 19.18 3.36 -35.80
N PRO A 168 18.51 4.47 -35.40
CA PRO A 168 19.01 5.85 -35.57
C PRO A 168 18.59 6.82 -34.42
N GLY A 169 19.37 7.83 -34.05
CA GLY A 169 19.27 9.16 -34.65
C GLY A 169 18.65 10.21 -33.70
N GLY A 170 19.52 10.89 -32.95
CA GLY A 170 19.43 12.30 -32.53
C GLY A 170 18.23 12.81 -31.71
N VAL A 171 18.44 13.01 -30.40
CA VAL A 171 18.17 14.28 -29.69
C VAL A 171 19.20 14.40 -28.55
N THR A 172 19.92 15.52 -28.51
CA THR A 172 20.90 15.88 -27.47
C THR A 172 20.23 16.10 -26.11
N PRO A 173 20.79 15.57 -25.01
CA PRO A 173 20.58 16.14 -23.69
C PRO A 173 21.81 16.90 -23.19
N VAL A 174 21.49 17.99 -22.52
CA VAL A 174 22.36 18.93 -21.80
C VAL A 174 23.26 18.20 -20.81
N THR A 175 24.53 18.60 -20.78
CA THR A 175 25.54 18.13 -19.83
C THR A 175 25.25 18.68 -18.43
N PRO A 176 25.33 17.84 -17.39
CA PRO A 176 25.99 18.28 -16.18
C PRO A 176 27.08 17.29 -15.75
N VAL A 177 28.25 17.88 -15.51
CA VAL A 177 29.22 17.58 -14.45
C VAL A 177 29.64 16.11 -14.25
N THR A 178 30.88 15.87 -14.63
CA THR A 178 31.74 14.73 -14.33
C THR A 178 31.77 14.41 -12.83
N GLN A 179 31.32 13.22 -12.45
CA GLN A 179 31.87 12.48 -11.32
C GLN A 179 32.13 11.04 -11.77
N GLU A 180 33.41 10.73 -11.93
CA GLU A 180 33.91 9.37 -12.04
C GLU A 180 33.52 8.59 -10.78
N ASN A 181 32.79 7.49 -10.94
CA ASN A 181 32.83 6.40 -9.97
C ASN A 181 32.45 5.07 -10.63
N ASP A 182 33.51 4.36 -11.02
CA ASP A 182 33.74 2.93 -10.81
C ASP A 182 32.53 1.99 -10.96
N ARG A 183 32.18 1.70 -12.22
CA ARG A 183 31.41 0.52 -12.60
C ARG A 183 32.33 -0.70 -12.57
N GLY A 184 32.19 -1.58 -11.59
CA GLY A 184 32.77 -2.93 -11.74
C GLY A 184 32.96 -3.83 -10.52
N SER A 185 32.19 -3.74 -9.44
CA SER A 185 32.20 -4.83 -8.44
C SER A 185 30.81 -5.19 -7.96
N SER A 186 30.51 -6.49 -8.03
CA SER A 186 29.27 -7.09 -7.56
C SER A 186 29.17 -7.00 -6.04
N LEU A 187 27.95 -7.03 -5.51
CA LEU A 187 27.68 -6.98 -4.07
C LEU A 187 28.42 -8.10 -3.30
N ALA A 188 28.61 -9.25 -3.94
CA ALA A 188 29.36 -10.39 -3.40
C ALA A 188 30.84 -10.05 -3.14
N GLU A 189 31.47 -9.25 -4.02
CA GLU A 189 32.87 -8.85 -3.86
C GLU A 189 33.03 -7.81 -2.75
N LYS A 190 32.05 -6.91 -2.59
CA LYS A 190 32.05 -5.91 -1.51
C LYS A 190 31.86 -6.55 -0.12
N LEU A 191 31.04 -7.60 -0.04
CA LEU A 191 30.83 -8.35 1.22
C LEU A 191 32.08 -9.16 1.62
N LYS A 192 32.79 -9.74 0.65
CA LYS A 192 34.03 -10.47 0.90
C LYS A 192 35.16 -9.55 1.37
N ALA A 193 35.35 -8.39 0.74
CA ALA A 193 36.34 -7.40 1.15
C ALA A 193 36.08 -6.83 2.55
N LYS A 194 34.80 -6.69 2.94
CA LYS A 194 34.41 -6.24 4.28
C LYS A 194 34.64 -7.33 5.34
N ALA A 195 34.42 -8.60 5.00
CA ALA A 195 34.69 -9.72 5.92
C ALA A 195 36.20 -9.89 6.19
N GLU A 196 37.05 -9.72 5.18
CA GLU A 196 38.51 -9.85 5.32
C GLU A 196 39.12 -8.72 6.17
N ARG A 197 38.54 -7.51 6.13
CA ARG A 197 38.95 -6.38 6.97
C ARG A 197 38.60 -6.52 8.45
N VAL A 198 37.58 -7.32 8.79
CA VAL A 198 37.13 -7.50 10.19
C VAL A 198 37.95 -8.57 10.92
N VAL A 199 38.64 -9.46 10.20
CA VAL A 199 39.43 -10.55 10.79
C VAL A 199 40.88 -10.14 11.12
N THR A 200 41.32 -8.97 10.67
CA THR A 200 42.69 -8.45 10.88
C THR A 200 42.77 -7.28 11.87
N SER A 201 41.72 -7.06 12.69
CA SER A 201 41.74 -6.13 13.83
C SER A 201 41.55 -6.87 15.15
#